data_AF-X1D009-F1
#
_entry.id   AF-X1D009-F1
#
_cell.length_a   1.000
_cell.length_b   1.000
_cell.length_c   1.000
_cell.angle_alpha   90.00
_cell.angle_beta   90.00
_cell.angle_gamma   90.00
#
_symmetry.space_group_name_H-M   'P 1'
#
loop_
_entity.id
_entity.type
_entity.pdbx_description
1 polymer ?
#
loop_
_entity_poly.entity_id
_entity_poly.type
_entity_poly.pdbx_seq_one_letter_code
_entity_poly.pdbx_strand_id
1 'polypeptide(L)'
;MEKAANPAQLLNRLCPQCVSRLAQYPWYENLAKCALGGDDDDLEIASAVFKNTLLVSDMKLLGITSSCLDVGYYNMMVSAVKNKASVLFTAICSLIKQAFDATYDSENLQIIVDRQSGRTRYRRLLGRMFGELDLKILREDNSISSYELAGSGKVMRLHFAVRADERFLPVSLASMTSKYVRQVLMESINRYFISQCTHLRPTAGYWKDGTRFIKDLETHPARVKYDSQKLIRCR
;
A
#
# COMPACT_ATOMS: atom_id res chain seq x y z
N MET A 1 7.35 5.53 -18.51
CA MET A 1 8.08 4.74 -17.51
C MET A 1 8.48 3.43 -18.16
N GLU A 2 9.73 3.01 -18.01
CA GLU A 2 10.19 1.70 -18.47
C GLU A 2 9.48 0.57 -17.68
N LYS A 3 9.26 -0.60 -18.26
CA LYS A 3 8.63 -1.75 -17.57
C LYS A 3 9.55 -2.24 -16.43
N ALA A 4 8.98 -2.72 -15.33
CA ALA A 4 9.76 -3.39 -14.30
C ALA A 4 9.92 -4.87 -14.72
N ALA A 5 11.13 -5.40 -14.71
CA ALA A 5 11.40 -6.77 -15.12
C ALA A 5 11.18 -7.78 -13.97
N ASN A 6 11.26 -7.33 -12.71
CA ASN A 6 11.16 -8.19 -11.54
C ASN A 6 10.58 -7.47 -10.31
N PRO A 7 10.14 -8.22 -9.27
CA PRO A 7 9.69 -7.68 -8.00
C PRO A 7 10.60 -6.65 -7.33
N ALA A 8 11.92 -6.83 -7.39
CA ALA A 8 12.86 -5.89 -6.76
C ALA A 8 12.82 -4.51 -7.44
N GLN A 9 12.81 -4.47 -8.77
CA GLN A 9 12.66 -3.24 -9.54
C GLN A 9 11.28 -2.59 -9.32
N LEU A 10 10.23 -3.40 -9.25
CA LEU A 10 8.88 -2.91 -8.94
C LEU A 10 8.84 -2.21 -7.57
N LEU A 11 9.37 -2.85 -6.53
CA LEU A 11 9.41 -2.32 -5.18
C LEU A 11 10.27 -1.06 -5.06
N ASN A 12 11.43 -1.02 -5.74
CA ASN A 12 12.26 0.20 -5.79
C ASN A 12 11.51 1.40 -6.38
N ARG A 13 10.63 1.18 -7.35
CA ARG A 13 9.85 2.26 -7.97
C ARG A 13 8.63 2.65 -7.16
N LEU A 14 7.89 1.68 -6.65
CA LEU A 14 6.61 1.93 -5.98
C LEU A 14 6.74 2.20 -4.49
N CYS A 15 7.71 1.57 -3.82
CA CYS A 15 7.83 1.59 -2.36
C CYS A 15 9.31 1.49 -1.91
N PRO A 16 10.19 2.40 -2.36
CA PRO A 16 11.63 2.33 -2.08
C PRO A 16 11.96 2.25 -0.58
N GLN A 17 11.14 2.86 0.26
CA GLN A 17 11.30 2.90 1.71
C GLN A 17 11.24 1.52 2.38
N CYS A 18 10.62 0.51 1.76
CA CYS A 18 10.57 -0.83 2.36
C CYS A 18 11.77 -1.69 1.94
N VAL A 19 12.48 -1.37 0.87
CA VAL A 19 13.49 -2.26 0.26
C VAL A 19 14.59 -2.62 1.25
N SER A 20 15.13 -1.65 1.98
CA SER A 20 16.16 -1.89 3.01
C SER A 20 15.64 -2.71 4.20
N ARG A 21 14.35 -2.58 4.54
CA ARG A 21 13.72 -3.39 5.60
C ARG A 21 13.50 -4.81 5.11
N LEU A 22 12.99 -4.99 3.89
CA LEU A 22 12.75 -6.29 3.28
C LEU A 22 14.04 -7.10 3.10
N ALA A 23 15.19 -6.45 2.91
CA ALA A 23 16.49 -7.14 2.87
C ALA A 23 16.84 -7.89 4.17
N GLN A 24 16.14 -7.62 5.27
CA GLN A 24 16.33 -8.31 6.55
C GLN A 24 15.48 -9.58 6.70
N TYR A 25 14.77 -9.98 5.64
CA TYR A 25 13.85 -11.12 5.63
C TYR A 25 14.35 -12.17 4.63
N PRO A 26 14.66 -13.40 5.06
CA PRO A 26 15.20 -14.44 4.18
C PRO A 26 14.32 -14.76 2.97
N TRP A 27 13.00 -14.69 3.15
CA TRP A 27 12.04 -14.99 2.10
C TRP A 27 11.88 -13.89 1.03
N TYR A 28 12.65 -12.80 1.10
CA TYR A 28 12.70 -11.75 0.08
C TYR A 28 14.06 -11.67 -0.64
N GLU A 29 15.03 -12.55 -0.34
CA GLU A 29 16.38 -12.50 -0.92
C GLU A 29 16.40 -12.66 -2.45
N ASN A 30 15.46 -13.43 -3.01
CA ASN A 30 15.44 -13.75 -4.45
C ASN A 30 14.46 -12.89 -5.26
N LEU A 31 13.97 -11.77 -4.73
CA LEU A 31 13.02 -10.90 -5.45
C LEU A 31 13.52 -10.44 -6.83
N ALA A 32 14.83 -10.23 -7.00
CA ALA A 32 15.40 -9.83 -8.30
C ALA A 32 15.43 -10.96 -9.34
N LYS A 33 15.31 -12.22 -8.92
CA LYS A 33 15.34 -13.41 -9.78
C LYS A 33 13.94 -13.91 -10.14
N CYS A 34 12.90 -13.33 -9.55
CA CYS A 34 11.51 -13.69 -9.80
C CYS A 34 10.95 -12.91 -10.99
N ALA A 35 10.13 -13.57 -11.81
CA ALA A 35 9.29 -12.88 -12.79
C ALA A 35 8.07 -12.26 -12.10
N LEU A 36 7.57 -11.15 -12.62
CA LEU A 36 6.36 -10.47 -12.16
C LEU A 36 5.05 -11.15 -12.63
N GLY A 37 5.16 -12.12 -13.54
CA GLY A 37 4.01 -12.76 -14.19
C GLY A 37 3.31 -11.82 -15.18
N GLY A 38 2.31 -12.36 -15.88
CA GLY A 38 1.60 -11.67 -16.96
C GLY A 38 2.19 -11.98 -18.33
N ASP A 39 1.30 -12.00 -19.32
CA ASP A 39 1.67 -12.13 -20.73
C ASP A 39 2.09 -10.75 -21.28
N ASP A 40 3.17 -10.72 -22.05
CA ASP A 40 3.77 -9.45 -22.50
C ASP A 40 2.88 -8.75 -23.54
N ASP A 41 2.18 -9.50 -24.39
CA ASP A 41 1.27 -8.96 -25.40
C ASP A 41 0.01 -8.41 -24.72
N ASP A 42 -0.56 -9.15 -23.76
CA ASP A 42 -1.70 -8.68 -22.97
C ASP A 42 -1.38 -7.37 -22.22
N LEU A 43 -0.17 -7.28 -21.64
CA LEU A 43 0.28 -6.08 -20.93
C LEU A 43 0.47 -4.89 -21.87
N GLU A 44 0.99 -5.10 -23.08
CA GLU A 44 1.14 -4.05 -24.08
C GLU A 44 -0.23 -3.52 -24.53
N ILE A 45 -1.16 -4.42 -24.85
CA ILE A 45 -2.53 -4.07 -25.25
C ILE A 45 -3.23 -3.29 -24.12
N ALA A 46 -3.21 -3.82 -22.90
CA ALA A 46 -3.84 -3.15 -21.75
C ALA A 46 -3.23 -1.78 -21.47
N SER A 47 -1.91 -1.65 -21.60
CA SER A 47 -1.19 -0.37 -21.41
C SER A 47 -1.57 0.65 -22.49
N ALA A 48 -1.69 0.22 -23.75
CA ALA A 48 -2.10 1.08 -24.85
C ALA A 48 -3.54 1.57 -24.68
N VAL A 49 -4.46 0.67 -24.35
CA VAL A 49 -5.87 1.01 -24.07
C VAL A 49 -5.97 2.00 -22.92
N PHE A 50 -5.26 1.74 -21.81
CA PHE A 50 -5.27 2.62 -20.66
C PHE A 50 -4.70 4.00 -20.98
N LYS A 51 -3.56 4.07 -21.68
CA LYS A 51 -2.94 5.33 -22.10
C LYS A 51 -3.86 6.13 -23.01
N ASN A 52 -4.50 5.49 -24.00
CA ASN A 52 -5.44 6.16 -24.89
C ASN A 52 -6.67 6.68 -24.12
N THR A 53 -7.20 5.89 -23.19
CA THR A 53 -8.34 6.30 -22.35
C THR A 53 -8.01 7.55 -21.52
N LEU A 54 -6.82 7.59 -20.93
CA LEU A 54 -6.34 8.78 -20.21
C LEU A 54 -6.24 10.00 -21.15
N LEU A 55 -5.64 9.85 -22.33
CA LEU A 55 -5.48 10.94 -23.29
C LEU A 55 -6.81 11.52 -23.76
N VAL A 56 -7.77 10.66 -24.12
CA VAL A 56 -9.13 11.08 -24.55
C VAL A 56 -9.88 11.78 -23.41
N SER A 57 -9.54 11.47 -22.16
CA SER A 57 -10.15 12.07 -20.97
C SER A 57 -9.38 13.29 -20.45
N ASP A 58 -8.40 13.81 -21.19
CA ASP A 58 -7.49 14.89 -20.77
C ASP A 58 -6.81 14.63 -19.41
N MET A 59 -6.45 13.37 -19.19
CA MET A 59 -5.77 12.90 -17.98
C MET A 59 -4.35 12.44 -18.29
N LYS A 60 -3.47 12.63 -17.30
CA LYS A 60 -2.10 12.10 -17.34
C LYS A 60 -1.77 11.41 -16.03
N LEU A 61 -1.22 10.20 -16.12
CA LEU A 61 -0.64 9.52 -14.96
C LEU A 61 0.74 10.13 -14.68
N LEU A 62 0.88 10.80 -13.54
CA LEU A 62 2.14 11.42 -13.12
C LEU A 62 3.06 10.46 -12.39
N GLY A 63 2.49 9.57 -11.57
CA GLY A 63 3.24 8.61 -10.79
C GLY A 63 2.33 7.72 -9.96
N ILE A 64 2.92 6.64 -9.43
CA ILE A 64 2.27 5.72 -8.51
C ILE A 64 3.26 5.43 -7.39
N THR A 65 2.80 5.59 -6.15
CA THR A 65 3.57 5.28 -4.94
C THR A 65 2.71 4.43 -4.01
N SER A 66 3.34 3.51 -3.30
CA SER A 66 2.75 2.67 -2.27
C SER A 66 3.57 2.76 -0.99
N SER A 67 2.96 2.37 0.13
CA SER A 67 3.63 2.29 1.42
C SER A 67 3.40 0.93 2.05
N CYS A 68 4.38 0.05 1.87
CA CYS A 68 4.37 -1.28 2.46
C CYS A 68 4.81 -1.22 3.92
N LEU A 69 4.01 -1.85 4.79
CA LEU A 69 4.34 -2.12 6.18
C LEU A 69 4.67 -3.61 6.29
N ASP A 70 5.96 -3.94 6.14
CA ASP A 70 6.47 -5.28 6.42
C ASP A 70 6.23 -5.65 7.88
N VAL A 71 6.07 -6.95 8.16
CA VAL A 71 5.46 -7.42 9.40
C VAL A 71 6.23 -6.99 10.65
N GLY A 72 7.56 -7.08 10.64
CA GLY A 72 8.40 -6.64 11.76
C GLY A 72 8.25 -5.14 12.02
N TYR A 73 8.31 -4.33 10.96
CA TYR A 73 8.08 -2.89 11.08
C TYR A 73 6.65 -2.56 11.55
N TYR A 74 5.63 -3.24 11.02
CA TYR A 74 4.25 -3.08 11.46
C TYR A 74 4.10 -3.40 12.95
N ASN A 75 4.64 -4.52 13.41
CA ASN A 75 4.55 -4.97 14.79
C ASN A 75 5.21 -3.96 15.74
N MET A 76 6.39 -3.45 15.37
CA MET A 76 7.08 -2.40 16.11
C MET A 76 6.22 -1.13 16.22
N MET A 77 5.66 -0.65 15.10
CA MET A 77 4.84 0.56 15.09
C MET A 77 3.55 0.40 15.91
N VAL A 78 2.89 -0.76 15.83
CA VAL A 78 1.69 -1.03 16.64
C VAL A 78 2.03 -1.14 18.12
N SER A 79 3.16 -1.74 18.48
CA SER A 79 3.61 -1.82 19.87
C SER A 79 3.85 -0.42 20.46
N ALA A 80 4.49 0.47 19.69
CA ALA A 80 4.78 1.84 20.13
C ALA A 80 3.52 2.70 20.29
N VAL A 81 2.60 2.64 19.33
CA VAL A 81 1.41 3.52 19.31
C VAL A 81 0.21 2.90 20.04
N LYS A 82 0.25 1.59 20.31
CA LYS A 82 -0.85 0.76 20.86
C LYS A 82 -2.19 0.94 20.13
N ASN A 83 -2.15 1.31 18.85
CA ASN A 83 -3.34 1.52 18.02
C ASN A 83 -3.04 1.31 16.54
N LYS A 84 -3.60 0.23 15.98
CA LYS A 84 -3.46 -0.13 14.57
C LYS A 84 -4.03 0.89 13.61
N ALA A 85 -5.21 1.43 13.93
CA ALA A 85 -5.89 2.38 13.09
C ALA A 85 -5.09 3.70 13.01
N SER A 86 -4.34 4.04 14.07
CA SER A 86 -3.40 5.16 14.05
C SER A 86 -2.21 4.89 13.13
N VAL A 87 -1.56 3.72 13.25
CA VAL A 87 -0.42 3.35 12.38
C VAL A 87 -0.78 3.41 10.89
N LEU A 88 -1.92 2.83 10.51
CA LEU A 88 -2.40 2.85 9.12
C LEU A 88 -2.73 4.27 8.66
N PHE A 89 -3.35 5.07 9.52
CA PHE A 89 -3.68 6.45 9.17
C PHE A 89 -2.43 7.33 9.05
N THR A 90 -1.40 7.12 9.88
CA THR A 90 -0.10 7.78 9.74
C THR A 90 0.53 7.48 8.39
N ALA A 91 0.52 6.21 7.93
CA ALA A 91 1.04 5.84 6.62
C ALA A 91 0.29 6.54 5.47
N ILE A 92 -1.04 6.67 5.57
CA ILE A 92 -1.86 7.43 4.61
C ILE A 92 -1.46 8.91 4.63
N CYS A 93 -1.36 9.52 5.82
CA CYS A 93 -0.96 10.93 5.95
C CYS A 93 0.45 11.19 5.41
N SER A 94 1.39 10.25 5.53
CA SER A 94 2.72 10.38 4.90
C SER A 94 2.63 10.45 3.37
N LEU A 95 1.78 9.64 2.74
CA LEU A 95 1.55 9.70 1.28
C LEU A 95 0.86 11.01 0.87
N ILE A 96 -0.11 11.48 1.67
CA ILE A 96 -0.77 12.78 1.47
C ILE A 96 0.24 13.92 1.54
N LYS A 97 1.11 13.91 2.57
CA LYS A 97 2.14 14.94 2.75
C LYS A 97 3.13 14.95 1.58
N GLN A 98 3.57 13.77 1.12
CA GLN A 98 4.44 13.66 -0.06
C GLN A 98 3.81 14.27 -1.31
N ALA A 99 2.52 13.99 -1.56
CA ALA A 99 1.80 14.58 -2.68
C ALA A 99 1.67 16.10 -2.54
N PHE A 100 1.34 16.59 -1.34
CA PHE A 100 1.24 18.02 -1.05
C PHE A 100 2.57 18.76 -1.25
N ASP A 101 3.67 18.17 -0.79
CA ASP A 101 5.00 18.77 -0.91
C ASP A 101 5.49 18.84 -2.36
N ALA A 102 5.14 17.83 -3.17
CA ALA A 102 5.48 17.77 -4.59
C ALA A 102 4.61 18.67 -5.49
N THR A 103 3.48 19.17 -4.99
CA THR A 103 2.55 20.01 -5.75
C THR A 103 3.05 21.46 -5.80
N TYR A 104 2.92 22.13 -6.95
CA TYR A 104 3.27 23.56 -7.10
C TYR A 104 2.20 24.50 -6.51
N ASP A 105 2.58 25.71 -6.11
CA ASP A 105 1.71 26.66 -5.40
C ASP A 105 0.44 27.06 -6.16
N SER A 106 0.45 26.96 -7.49
CA SER A 106 -0.69 27.32 -8.36
C SER A 106 -1.66 26.16 -8.64
N GLU A 107 -1.39 24.94 -8.17
CA GLU A 107 -2.18 23.76 -8.49
C GLU A 107 -3.26 23.46 -7.44
N ASN A 108 -4.48 23.18 -7.89
CA ASN A 108 -5.58 22.78 -7.03
C ASN A 108 -5.49 21.29 -6.67
N LEU A 109 -4.76 20.93 -5.60
CA LEU A 109 -4.60 19.54 -5.19
C LEU A 109 -5.90 18.95 -4.64
N GLN A 110 -6.41 17.91 -5.29
CA GLN A 110 -7.52 17.08 -4.80
C GLN A 110 -7.00 15.70 -4.46
N ILE A 111 -7.21 15.26 -3.23
CA ILE A 111 -6.84 13.91 -2.77
C ILE A 111 -8.11 13.18 -2.36
N ILE A 112 -8.31 12.01 -2.94
CA ILE A 112 -9.43 11.13 -2.62
C ILE A 112 -8.86 9.88 -1.96
N VAL A 113 -9.43 9.53 -0.81
CA VAL A 113 -9.03 8.40 0.00
C VAL A 113 -10.25 7.49 0.16
N ASP A 114 -10.09 6.21 -0.16
CA ASP A 114 -11.11 5.23 0.21
C ASP A 114 -11.18 5.11 1.72
N ARG A 115 -12.39 5.28 2.24
CA ARG A 115 -12.64 5.46 3.65
C ARG A 115 -12.19 4.23 4.42
N GLN A 116 -11.23 4.47 5.32
CA GLN A 116 -10.73 3.45 6.23
C GLN A 116 -11.70 3.28 7.41
N SER A 117 -12.25 2.07 7.57
CA SER A 117 -13.16 1.69 8.67
C SER A 117 -14.47 2.49 8.71
N GLY A 118 -15.24 2.41 9.80
CA GLY A 118 -16.47 3.19 10.01
C GLY A 118 -16.25 4.67 10.36
N ARG A 119 -15.05 5.23 10.12
CA ARG A 119 -14.70 6.59 10.52
C ARG A 119 -15.35 7.63 9.61
N THR A 120 -16.13 8.54 10.16
CA THR A 120 -16.82 9.61 9.42
C THR A 120 -16.31 11.01 9.73
N ARG A 121 -15.42 11.17 10.71
CA ARG A 121 -14.85 12.46 11.12
C ARG A 121 -13.33 12.36 11.26
N TYR A 122 -12.62 13.26 10.59
CA TYR A 122 -11.18 13.28 10.46
C TYR A 122 -10.52 14.56 10.99
N ARG A 123 -11.28 15.63 11.30
CA ARG A 123 -10.75 16.92 11.78
C ARG A 123 -9.64 16.78 12.83
N ARG A 124 -9.91 16.03 13.90
CA ARG A 124 -8.95 15.85 15.01
C ARG A 124 -7.67 15.13 14.58
N LEU A 125 -7.77 14.16 13.68
CA LEU A 125 -6.60 13.42 13.21
C LEU A 125 -5.78 14.26 12.24
N LEU A 126 -6.45 14.90 11.29
CA LEU A 126 -5.81 15.80 10.33
C LEU A 126 -5.11 16.97 11.03
N GLY A 127 -5.78 17.63 11.98
CA GLY A 127 -5.16 18.72 12.75
C GLY A 127 -3.98 18.30 13.62
N ARG A 128 -3.83 17.02 13.95
CA ARG A 128 -2.61 16.49 14.61
C ARG A 128 -1.49 16.21 13.61
N MET A 129 -1.83 15.75 12.41
CA MET A 129 -0.86 15.34 11.40
C MET A 129 -0.35 16.51 10.55
N PHE A 130 -1.17 17.55 10.39
CA PHE A 130 -0.91 18.75 9.60
C PHE A 130 -1.17 19.98 10.47
N GLY A 131 -0.55 20.03 11.65
CA GLY A 131 -0.82 21.07 12.66
C GLY A 131 -0.37 22.48 12.22
N GLU A 132 0.46 22.54 11.19
CA GLU A 132 0.93 23.76 10.54
C GLU A 132 -0.04 24.33 9.50
N LEU A 133 -1.07 23.57 9.10
CA LEU A 133 -2.04 23.98 8.09
C LEU A 133 -3.37 24.38 8.70
N ASP A 134 -3.96 25.44 8.15
CA ASP A 134 -5.31 25.87 8.48
C ASP A 134 -6.32 24.85 7.94
N LEU A 135 -7.04 24.20 8.86
CA LEU A 135 -8.00 23.15 8.54
C LEU A 135 -9.44 23.69 8.57
N LYS A 136 -10.13 23.58 7.44
CA LYS A 136 -11.56 23.85 7.29
C LYS A 136 -12.34 22.57 6.98
N ILE A 137 -13.45 22.35 7.68
CA ILE A 137 -14.41 21.30 7.30
C ILE A 137 -15.25 21.84 6.15
N LEU A 138 -15.29 21.12 5.04
CA LEU A 138 -16.16 21.44 3.90
C LEU A 138 -17.47 20.66 3.96
N ARG A 139 -17.40 19.37 4.34
CA ARG A 139 -18.56 18.47 4.38
C ARG A 139 -18.28 17.27 5.28
N GLU A 140 -19.24 16.83 6.08
CA GLU A 140 -19.17 15.55 6.81
C GLU A 140 -20.54 14.87 6.76
N ASP A 141 -20.64 13.75 6.03
CA ASP A 141 -21.83 12.89 6.04
C ASP A 141 -21.47 11.40 5.96
N ASN A 142 -22.49 10.54 5.87
CA ASN A 142 -22.33 9.09 5.85
C ASN A 142 -21.63 8.56 4.59
N SER A 143 -21.61 9.33 3.50
CA SER A 143 -21.03 8.97 2.21
C SER A 143 -19.63 9.57 1.98
N ILE A 144 -19.38 10.76 2.52
CA ILE A 144 -18.13 11.50 2.29
C ILE A 144 -17.81 12.47 3.43
N SER A 145 -16.52 12.57 3.75
CA SER A 145 -15.97 13.60 4.63
C SER A 145 -14.92 14.39 3.86
N SER A 146 -15.13 15.70 3.69
CA SER A 146 -14.29 16.60 2.90
C SER A 146 -13.72 17.73 3.75
N TYR A 147 -12.43 17.99 3.58
CA TYR A 147 -11.67 19.00 4.31
C TYR A 147 -10.81 19.81 3.34
N GLU A 148 -10.57 21.06 3.69
CA GLU A 148 -9.57 21.92 3.05
C GLU A 148 -8.46 22.17 4.05
N LEU A 149 -7.22 22.02 3.61
CA LEU A 149 -6.03 22.37 4.37
C LEU A 149 -5.23 23.40 3.57
N ALA A 150 -4.92 24.53 4.20
CA ALA A 150 -4.22 25.64 3.56
C ALA A 150 -3.00 26.07 4.40
N GLY A 151 -1.90 26.42 3.74
CA GLY A 151 -0.70 26.92 4.40
C GLY A 151 0.46 27.07 3.42
N SER A 152 1.38 27.98 3.72
CA SER A 152 2.56 28.26 2.87
C SER A 152 2.22 28.56 1.40
N GLY A 153 1.09 29.25 1.15
CA GLY A 153 0.63 29.57 -0.21
C GLY A 153 -0.01 28.41 -0.97
N LYS A 154 -0.08 27.21 -0.39
CA LYS A 154 -0.67 26.01 -0.99
C LYS A 154 -2.02 25.66 -0.36
N VAL A 155 -2.89 25.04 -1.16
CA VAL A 155 -4.18 24.53 -0.70
C VAL A 155 -4.37 23.09 -1.20
N MET A 156 -4.83 22.20 -0.32
CA MET A 156 -5.29 20.87 -0.71
C MET A 156 -6.69 20.59 -0.18
N ARG A 157 -7.46 19.80 -0.94
CA ARG A 157 -8.72 19.23 -0.49
C ARG A 157 -8.60 17.72 -0.33
N LEU A 158 -9.02 17.24 0.84
CA LEU A 158 -9.02 15.83 1.20
C LEU A 158 -10.45 15.32 1.24
N HIS A 159 -10.71 14.22 0.54
CA HIS A 159 -12.02 13.57 0.45
C HIS A 159 -11.93 12.12 0.90
N PHE A 160 -12.54 11.79 2.03
CA PHE A 160 -12.68 10.42 2.51
C PHE A 160 -14.05 9.89 2.08
N ALA A 161 -14.09 9.02 1.08
CA ALA A 161 -15.33 8.56 0.45
C ALA A 161 -15.52 7.04 0.63
N VAL A 162 -16.77 6.59 0.77
CA VAL A 162 -17.08 5.15 0.78
C VAL A 162 -16.87 4.56 -0.60
N ARG A 163 -16.23 3.37 -0.67
CA ARG A 163 -16.08 2.61 -1.91
C ARG A 163 -15.48 3.48 -3.01
N ALA A 164 -14.50 4.29 -2.63
CA ALA A 164 -13.94 5.28 -3.54
C ALA A 164 -13.18 4.59 -4.69
N ASP A 165 -12.67 3.37 -4.48
CA ASP A 165 -12.02 2.56 -5.51
C ASP A 165 -12.98 2.05 -6.61
N GLU A 166 -14.28 1.99 -6.33
CA GLU A 166 -15.32 1.66 -7.33
C GLU A 166 -15.73 2.89 -8.19
N ARG A 167 -15.33 4.10 -7.80
CA ARG A 167 -15.85 5.35 -8.38
C ARG A 167 -14.79 6.27 -8.96
N PHE A 168 -13.57 6.23 -8.43
CA PHE A 168 -12.51 7.16 -8.79
C PHE A 168 -11.28 6.41 -9.27
N LEU A 169 -10.89 6.67 -10.52
CA LEU A 169 -9.74 6.04 -11.16
C LEU A 169 -8.45 6.11 -10.31
N PRO A 170 -8.05 7.26 -9.72
CA PRO A 170 -6.83 7.31 -8.90
C PRO A 170 -6.88 6.37 -7.69
N VAL A 171 -8.05 6.21 -7.07
CA VAL A 171 -8.24 5.34 -5.91
C VAL A 171 -8.25 3.87 -6.33
N SER A 172 -8.87 3.56 -7.46
CA SER A 172 -8.85 2.22 -8.06
C SER A 172 -7.42 1.77 -8.37
N LEU A 173 -6.62 2.65 -9.01
CA LEU A 173 -5.22 2.40 -9.29
C LEU A 173 -4.42 2.19 -8.00
N ALA A 174 -4.56 3.06 -7.00
CA ALA A 174 -3.88 2.90 -5.71
C ALA A 174 -4.23 1.57 -5.02
N SER A 175 -5.49 1.15 -5.09
CA SER A 175 -6.01 -0.12 -4.57
C SER A 175 -5.37 -1.31 -5.30
N MET A 176 -5.40 -1.32 -6.64
CA MET A 176 -4.79 -2.36 -7.47
C MET A 176 -3.28 -2.46 -7.24
N THR A 177 -2.57 -1.34 -7.25
CA THR A 177 -1.12 -1.30 -7.01
C THR A 177 -0.76 -1.91 -5.65
N SER A 178 -1.45 -1.49 -4.58
CA SER A 178 -1.14 -1.97 -3.23
C SER A 178 -1.47 -3.46 -3.05
N LYS A 179 -2.55 -3.95 -3.68
CA LYS A 179 -2.88 -5.38 -3.73
C LYS A 179 -1.84 -6.19 -4.51
N TYR A 180 -1.37 -5.67 -5.64
CA TYR A 180 -0.35 -6.32 -6.45
C TYR A 180 0.99 -6.42 -5.71
N VAL A 181 1.44 -5.33 -5.07
CA VAL A 181 2.63 -5.35 -4.20
C VAL A 181 2.49 -6.38 -3.08
N ARG A 182 1.32 -6.46 -2.43
CA ARG A 182 1.06 -7.49 -1.40
C ARG A 182 1.17 -8.89 -2.00
N GLN A 183 0.57 -9.14 -3.16
CA GLN A 183 0.58 -10.44 -3.83
C GLN A 183 2.02 -10.88 -4.13
N VAL A 184 2.82 -10.02 -4.75
CA VAL A 184 4.22 -10.28 -5.08
C VAL A 184 5.03 -10.69 -3.84
N LEU A 185 4.84 -9.98 -2.72
CA LEU A 185 5.52 -10.33 -1.46
C LEU A 185 5.01 -11.66 -0.86
N MET A 186 3.70 -11.92 -0.92
CA MET A 186 3.12 -13.18 -0.45
C MET A 186 3.59 -14.38 -1.28
N GLU A 187 3.72 -14.23 -2.59
CA GLU A 187 4.29 -15.26 -3.48
C GLU A 187 5.75 -15.56 -3.14
N SER A 188 6.53 -14.53 -2.78
CA SER A 188 7.91 -14.71 -2.31
C SER A 188 7.97 -15.50 -0.99
N ILE A 189 7.09 -15.20 -0.02
CA ILE A 189 6.93 -15.99 1.21
C ILE A 189 6.62 -17.45 0.88
N ASN A 190 5.62 -17.71 0.04
CA ASN A 190 5.25 -19.06 -0.34
C ASN A 190 6.41 -19.80 -1.00
N ARG A 191 7.07 -19.18 -1.99
CA ARG A 191 8.21 -19.76 -2.69
C ARG A 191 9.33 -20.19 -1.74
N TYR A 192 9.69 -19.31 -0.79
CA TYR A 192 10.75 -19.57 0.17
C TYR A 192 10.43 -20.74 1.11
N PHE A 193 9.24 -20.78 1.69
CA PHE A 193 8.91 -21.83 2.66
C PHE A 193 8.58 -23.16 1.99
N ILE A 194 7.93 -23.14 0.82
CA ILE A 194 7.61 -24.36 0.07
C ILE A 194 8.87 -25.05 -0.45
N SER A 195 9.91 -24.29 -0.84
CA SER A 195 11.18 -24.90 -1.27
C SER A 195 11.92 -25.65 -0.15
N GLN A 196 11.61 -25.34 1.11
CA GLN A 196 12.21 -25.97 2.30
C GLN A 196 11.31 -27.04 2.94
N CYS A 197 10.00 -26.93 2.73
CA CYS A 197 9.00 -27.83 3.30
C CYS A 197 8.19 -28.50 2.19
N THR A 198 8.60 -29.71 1.81
CA THR A 198 7.87 -30.53 0.81
C THR A 198 6.41 -30.70 1.22
N HIS A 199 5.48 -30.54 0.26
CA HIS A 199 4.02 -30.62 0.48
C HIS A 199 3.41 -29.52 1.37
N LEU A 200 4.17 -28.49 1.77
CA LEU A 200 3.60 -27.31 2.41
C LEU A 200 2.63 -26.62 1.43
N ARG A 201 1.39 -26.42 1.86
CA ARG A 201 0.38 -25.74 1.05
C ARG A 201 0.58 -24.22 1.11
N PRO A 202 0.44 -23.49 -0.01
CA PRO A 202 0.59 -22.04 -0.03
C PRO A 202 -0.49 -21.32 0.79
N THR A 203 -0.22 -20.06 1.12
CA THR A 203 -1.12 -19.15 1.83
C THR A 203 -1.31 -17.82 1.09
N ALA A 204 -2.53 -17.29 1.10
CA ALA A 204 -2.84 -15.93 0.71
C ALA A 204 -2.64 -14.94 1.88
N GLY A 205 -2.34 -15.46 3.08
CA GLY A 205 -2.04 -14.67 4.26
C GLY A 205 -3.28 -13.99 4.85
N TYR A 206 -4.48 -14.54 4.65
CA TYR A 206 -5.65 -14.19 5.44
C TYR A 206 -5.61 -14.91 6.78
N TRP A 207 -6.56 -14.60 7.66
CA TRP A 207 -6.58 -15.13 9.02
C TRP A 207 -6.60 -16.67 9.04
N LYS A 208 -7.59 -17.28 8.38
CA LYS A 208 -7.82 -18.73 8.45
C LYS A 208 -6.70 -19.54 7.79
N ASP A 209 -6.32 -19.18 6.57
CA ASP A 209 -5.29 -19.89 5.80
C ASP A 209 -3.87 -19.55 6.29
N GLY A 210 -3.64 -18.33 6.77
CA GLY A 210 -2.41 -17.91 7.44
C GLY A 210 -2.16 -18.69 8.73
N THR A 211 -3.15 -18.81 9.62
CA THR A 211 -3.01 -19.61 10.84
C THR A 211 -2.73 -21.08 10.52
N ARG A 212 -3.41 -21.65 9.53
CA ARG A 212 -3.10 -23.00 9.05
C ARG A 212 -1.66 -23.09 8.53
N PHE A 213 -1.21 -22.15 7.71
CA PHE A 213 0.16 -22.15 7.18
C PHE A 213 1.22 -22.14 8.28
N ILE A 214 1.04 -21.31 9.31
CA ILE A 214 1.95 -21.29 10.47
C ILE A 214 1.94 -22.64 11.21
N LYS A 215 0.76 -23.22 11.46
CA LYS A 215 0.65 -24.54 12.10
C LYS A 215 1.33 -25.63 11.28
N ASP A 216 1.11 -25.63 9.96
CA ASP A 216 1.74 -26.57 9.03
C ASP A 216 3.27 -26.40 9.06
N LEU A 217 3.80 -25.17 9.13
CA LEU A 217 5.24 -24.90 9.31
C LEU A 217 5.81 -25.41 10.64
N GLU A 218 5.13 -25.12 11.75
CA GLU A 218 5.56 -25.51 13.10
C GLU A 218 5.59 -27.04 13.29
N THR A 219 4.68 -27.74 12.61
CA THR A 219 4.57 -29.20 12.69
C THR A 219 5.36 -29.93 11.60
N HIS A 220 5.97 -29.21 10.65
CA HIS A 220 6.67 -29.82 9.53
C HIS A 220 7.95 -30.54 9.97
N PRO A 221 8.26 -31.76 9.48
CA PRO A 221 9.46 -32.52 9.86
C PRO A 221 10.78 -31.77 9.61
N ALA A 222 10.82 -30.90 8.60
CA ALA A 222 12.00 -30.09 8.26
C ALA A 222 12.37 -29.05 9.33
N ARG A 223 11.46 -28.69 10.24
CA ARG A 223 11.67 -27.73 11.34
C ARG A 223 12.35 -26.42 10.90
N VAL A 224 11.84 -25.82 9.81
CA VAL A 224 12.38 -24.57 9.27
C VAL A 224 12.33 -23.48 10.34
N LYS A 225 13.49 -22.90 10.66
CA LYS A 225 13.59 -21.79 11.61
C LYS A 225 13.18 -20.49 10.92
N TYR A 226 12.36 -19.70 11.58
CA TYR A 226 12.02 -18.34 11.18
C TYR A 226 11.80 -17.46 12.39
N ASP A 227 11.96 -16.15 12.21
CA ASP A 227 11.58 -15.17 13.21
C ASP A 227 10.06 -14.91 13.11
N SER A 228 9.32 -15.30 14.16
CA SER A 228 7.87 -15.13 14.21
C SER A 228 7.46 -13.65 14.19
N GLN A 229 8.29 -12.73 14.72
CA GLN A 229 8.01 -11.29 14.70
C GLN A 229 8.15 -10.69 13.30
N LYS A 230 8.85 -11.38 12.41
CA LYS A 230 8.96 -11.01 10.99
C LYS A 230 7.93 -11.71 10.11
N LEU A 231 7.35 -12.83 10.51
CA LEU A 231 6.36 -13.54 9.67
C LEU A 231 4.91 -13.28 10.10
N ILE A 232 4.66 -13.12 11.40
CA ILE A 232 3.32 -13.06 11.99
C ILE A 232 3.03 -11.66 12.49
N ARG A 233 1.98 -11.05 11.93
CA ARG A 233 1.52 -9.71 12.30
C ARG A 233 0.75 -9.74 13.62
N CYS A 234 1.01 -8.77 14.50
CA CYS A 234 0.33 -8.62 15.77
C CYS A 234 -1.18 -8.31 15.61
N ARG A 235 -1.96 -8.66 16.64
CA ARG A 235 -3.41 -8.40 16.73
C ARG A 235 -3.75 -7.01 17.26
#